data_AF-A0A0F7FUG9-F1
#
_entry.id   AF-A0A0F7FUG9-F1
#
_cell.length_a   1.000
_cell.length_b   1.000
_cell.length_c   1.000
_cell.angle_alpha   90.00
_cell.angle_beta   90.00
_cell.angle_gamma   90.00
#
_symmetry.space_group_name_H-M   'P 1'
#
loop_
_entity.id
_entity.type
_entity.pdbx_description
1 polymer ?
#
loop_
_entity_poly.entity_id
_entity_poly.type
_entity_poly.pdbx_seq_one_letter_code
_entity_poly.pdbx_strand_id
1 'polypeptide(L)'
;MGSTPGTASVLPAHLLRAAAAVEGSCAPAEHEGLSVGMPTSPGYSATTGVVTALTVFIDFPGSEARGTTEERFAEFFPATSEYFATSSYGRLDYRAEPVHRWLRMSQPFEAYGIDRGAGWHPDDPQGYNRLLREIAAALDGEGLDLSAYDLVNVLATANAGPPATEKVLSVSFPGRPLAQTSSGTLSNVSFIWSRQPGESPYRVLVHENGHAFGLPDLYWTGQDSAPLLAGHWDVMEQDWGPTNDFLAWHKWKLGWLLPHEVVCVPGGAGVSDHLLRPVSDPATGLKLLALRTGDSEAIAVEVRARGELDRVVCRPGVLISRVDAAVPTGQGPVRVEDATPGSPGCQALPDPQVTAELTDAPFVPGETFTDEDARLRVEVLAAHPDGSHQVRVTRW
;
A
#
# COMPACT_ATOMS: atom_id res chain seq x y z
N MET A 1 14.91 -16.22 2.49
CA MET A 1 15.36 -14.89 2.02
C MET A 1 14.20 -14.31 1.24
N GLY A 2 13.26 -13.70 1.96
CA GLY A 2 12.04 -13.15 1.38
C GLY A 2 12.38 -11.86 0.61
N SER A 3 12.03 -11.83 -0.65
CA SER A 3 12.21 -10.70 -1.55
C SER A 3 11.04 -9.74 -1.37
N THR A 4 11.20 -8.75 -0.50
CA THR A 4 10.32 -7.57 -0.40
C THR A 4 10.70 -6.50 -1.43
N PRO A 5 9.76 -5.68 -1.93
CA PRO A 5 10.04 -4.52 -2.78
C PRO A 5 11.08 -3.56 -2.17
N GLY A 6 11.62 -2.69 -3.02
CA GLY A 6 12.69 -1.78 -2.65
C GLY A 6 12.22 -0.33 -2.71
N THR A 7 12.12 0.33 -1.58
CA THR A 7 12.02 1.79 -1.52
C THR A 7 13.32 2.43 -2.00
N ALA A 8 13.22 3.43 -2.88
CA ALA A 8 14.27 4.41 -3.05
C ALA A 8 14.51 5.15 -1.72
N SER A 9 15.77 5.34 -1.34
CA SER A 9 16.13 6.15 -0.16
C SER A 9 15.60 7.58 -0.34
N VAL A 10 14.77 8.03 0.60
CA VAL A 10 14.32 9.42 0.68
C VAL A 10 15.49 10.24 1.22
N LEU A 11 16.09 11.07 0.37
CA LEU A 11 17.01 12.10 0.85
C LEU A 11 16.22 13.07 1.75
N PRO A 12 16.81 13.58 2.85
CA PRO A 12 16.15 14.56 3.70
C PRO A 12 15.96 15.85 2.91
N ALA A 13 14.73 16.17 2.54
CA ALA A 13 14.40 17.42 1.88
C ALA A 13 13.91 18.41 2.93
N HIS A 14 14.71 19.46 3.15
CA HIS A 14 14.43 20.52 4.09
C HIS A 14 13.03 21.15 3.93
N LEU A 15 12.31 21.21 5.06
CA LEU A 15 11.15 22.07 5.36
C LEU A 15 9.87 21.84 4.53
N LEU A 16 9.26 20.66 4.66
CA LEU A 16 7.80 20.55 4.62
C LEU A 16 7.27 20.45 6.05
N ARG A 17 6.32 21.33 6.37
CA ARG A 17 5.72 21.45 7.71
C ARG A 17 4.83 20.23 7.94
N ALA A 18 5.00 19.51 9.05
CA ALA A 18 4.02 18.54 9.52
C ALA A 18 2.61 19.15 9.42
N ALA A 19 1.67 18.43 8.81
CA ALA A 19 0.28 18.84 8.82
C ALA A 19 -0.16 18.96 10.28
N ALA A 20 -0.70 20.11 10.69
CA ALA A 20 -1.13 20.28 12.07
C ALA A 20 -2.22 19.24 12.38
N ALA A 21 -2.03 18.47 13.47
CA ALA A 21 -3.07 17.58 13.96
C ALA A 21 -4.35 18.40 14.18
N VAL A 22 -5.47 17.92 13.64
CA VAL A 22 -6.77 18.51 13.95
C VAL A 22 -7.07 18.20 15.42
N GLU A 23 -7.20 19.23 16.27
CA GLU A 23 -7.57 19.05 17.68
C GLU A 23 -8.81 18.14 17.78
N GLY A 24 -8.69 17.04 18.53
CA GLY A 24 -9.74 16.01 18.67
C GLY A 24 -9.67 14.84 17.69
N SER A 25 -8.72 14.82 16.75
CA SER A 25 -8.51 13.68 15.84
C SER A 25 -7.76 12.53 16.52
N CYS A 26 -8.29 11.32 16.38
CA CYS A 26 -7.61 10.09 16.79
C CYS A 26 -6.52 9.64 15.80
N ALA A 27 -6.43 10.26 14.61
CA ALA A 27 -5.35 10.00 13.68
C ALA A 27 -4.10 10.84 14.03
N PRO A 28 -2.92 10.23 14.18
CA PRO A 28 -1.66 10.96 14.24
C PRO A 28 -1.41 11.76 12.96
N ALA A 29 -0.78 12.92 13.15
CA ALA A 29 -0.38 13.76 12.05
C ALA A 29 0.69 13.06 11.21
N GLU A 30 0.69 13.36 9.91
CA GLU A 30 1.78 12.97 9.03
C GLU A 30 3.10 13.61 9.48
N HIS A 31 4.17 12.82 9.49
CA HIS A 31 5.50 13.27 9.91
C HIS A 31 6.33 13.78 8.72
N GLU A 32 6.59 12.93 7.72
CA GLU A 32 7.30 13.25 6.48
C GLU A 32 7.06 12.17 5.41
N GLY A 33 7.00 12.57 4.13
CA GLY A 33 7.01 11.64 3.00
C GLY A 33 5.83 10.66 3.01
N LEU A 34 6.11 9.39 2.71
CA LEU A 34 5.13 8.32 2.81
C LEU A 34 4.96 7.95 4.29
N SER A 35 3.74 8.06 4.80
CA SER A 35 3.44 7.86 6.22
C SER A 35 2.01 7.37 6.40
N VAL A 36 1.78 6.62 7.48
CA VAL A 36 0.45 6.20 7.93
C VAL A 36 -0.36 7.33 8.58
N GLY A 37 0.28 8.47 8.86
CA GLY A 37 -0.38 9.66 9.43
C GLY A 37 -1.36 10.33 8.46
N MET A 38 -2.27 11.14 9.01
CA MET A 38 -3.30 11.86 8.26
C MET A 38 -3.38 13.34 8.67
N PRO A 39 -3.75 14.26 7.76
CA PRO A 39 -4.04 14.01 6.34
C PRO A 39 -2.77 13.72 5.52
N THR A 40 -2.92 13.16 4.32
CA THR A 40 -1.83 13.03 3.34
C THR A 40 -1.44 14.40 2.80
N SER A 41 -0.13 14.68 2.73
CA SER A 41 0.39 15.93 2.17
C SER A 41 0.02 16.14 0.70
N PRO A 42 0.05 17.38 0.19
CA PRO A 42 -0.12 17.63 -1.25
C PRO A 42 1.00 16.97 -2.08
N GLY A 43 0.68 16.62 -3.33
CA GLY A 43 1.64 16.08 -4.31
C GLY A 43 1.39 14.62 -4.71
N TYR A 44 0.68 13.87 -3.86
CA TYR A 44 0.17 12.53 -4.17
C TYR A 44 -1.09 12.61 -5.05
N SER A 45 -1.38 11.54 -5.76
CA SER A 45 -2.57 11.43 -6.62
C SER A 45 -3.85 11.39 -5.79
N ALA A 46 -4.96 11.84 -6.40
CA ALA A 46 -6.27 11.68 -5.78
C ALA A 46 -6.58 10.20 -5.50
N THR A 47 -7.35 9.94 -4.47
CA THR A 47 -7.66 8.58 -4.00
C THR A 47 -9.16 8.26 -4.09
N THR A 48 -9.98 9.21 -4.53
CA THR A 48 -11.43 9.07 -4.71
C THR A 48 -11.87 9.78 -5.99
N GLY A 49 -13.06 9.44 -6.48
CA GLY A 49 -13.55 9.90 -7.77
C GLY A 49 -12.90 9.13 -8.91
N VAL A 50 -12.76 9.78 -10.06
CA VAL A 50 -12.09 9.20 -11.23
C VAL A 50 -10.60 9.51 -11.12
N VAL A 51 -9.77 8.46 -11.19
CA VAL A 51 -8.31 8.58 -11.27
C VAL A 51 -7.88 8.00 -12.60
N THR A 52 -7.21 8.80 -13.42
CA THR A 52 -6.74 8.40 -14.75
C THR A 52 -5.24 8.12 -14.73
N ALA A 53 -4.86 6.90 -15.06
CA ALA A 53 -3.49 6.40 -15.03
C ALA A 53 -2.95 6.20 -16.45
N LEU A 54 -2.03 7.07 -16.86
CA LEU A 54 -1.32 6.88 -18.14
C LEU A 54 -0.44 5.63 -18.02
N THR A 55 -0.63 4.64 -18.89
CA THR A 55 0.15 3.42 -18.87
C THR A 55 1.06 3.35 -20.10
N VAL A 56 2.37 3.42 -19.86
CA VAL A 56 3.40 3.43 -20.90
C VAL A 56 4.24 2.16 -20.82
N PHE A 57 4.77 1.73 -21.96
CA PHE A 57 5.53 0.49 -22.07
C PHE A 57 6.94 0.79 -22.54
N ILE A 58 7.95 0.23 -21.85
CA ILE A 58 9.36 0.48 -22.19
C ILE A 58 10.11 -0.82 -22.44
N ASP A 59 11.04 -0.79 -23.39
CA ASP A 59 12.00 -1.87 -23.62
C ASP A 59 13.40 -1.32 -23.92
N PHE A 60 14.40 -2.21 -24.02
CA PHE A 60 15.81 -1.83 -24.03
C PHE A 60 16.56 -2.53 -25.17
N PRO A 61 17.59 -1.91 -25.77
CA PRO A 61 18.53 -2.63 -26.63
C PRO A 61 19.12 -3.84 -25.92
N GLY A 62 19.08 -5.01 -26.56
CA GLY A 62 19.53 -6.29 -26.00
C GLY A 62 18.54 -6.95 -25.02
N SER A 63 17.50 -6.24 -24.60
CA SER A 63 16.35 -6.76 -23.86
C SER A 63 15.07 -6.25 -24.49
N GLU A 64 14.95 -6.44 -25.80
CA GLU A 64 13.76 -6.03 -26.55
C GLU A 64 12.53 -6.80 -26.09
N ALA A 65 11.37 -6.16 -26.21
CA ALA A 65 10.11 -6.81 -25.90
C ALA A 65 9.84 -8.01 -26.82
N ARG A 66 9.44 -9.12 -26.21
CA ARG A 66 9.13 -10.37 -26.92
C ARG A 66 7.63 -10.56 -27.22
N GLY A 67 6.78 -9.73 -26.61
CA GLY A 67 5.33 -9.74 -26.76
C GLY A 67 4.78 -8.35 -27.07
N THR A 68 3.46 -8.27 -27.23
CA THR A 68 2.78 -7.00 -27.51
C THR A 68 2.56 -6.19 -26.22
N THR A 69 2.30 -4.90 -26.37
CA THR A 69 1.92 -4.06 -25.23
C THR A 69 0.57 -4.45 -24.66
N GLU A 70 -0.32 -4.98 -25.48
CA GLU A 70 -1.65 -5.48 -25.13
C GLU A 70 -1.53 -6.73 -24.25
N GLU A 71 -0.63 -7.65 -24.59
CA GLU A 71 -0.31 -8.81 -23.75
C GLU A 71 0.27 -8.36 -22.40
N ARG A 72 1.22 -7.41 -22.41
CA ARG A 72 1.79 -6.88 -21.17
C ARG A 72 0.74 -6.14 -20.33
N PHE A 73 -0.15 -5.39 -20.95
CA PHE A 73 -1.23 -4.66 -20.27
C PHE A 73 -2.23 -5.63 -19.61
N ALA A 74 -2.59 -6.69 -20.32
CA ALA A 74 -3.54 -7.71 -19.85
C ALA A 74 -3.01 -8.52 -18.65
N GLU A 75 -1.72 -8.44 -18.33
CA GLU A 75 -1.18 -9.01 -17.08
C GLU A 75 -1.66 -8.22 -15.84
N PHE A 76 -2.04 -6.96 -15.99
CA PHE A 76 -2.40 -6.06 -14.89
C PHE A 76 -3.88 -5.64 -14.92
N PHE A 77 -4.42 -5.41 -16.12
CA PHE A 77 -5.79 -4.89 -16.29
C PHE A 77 -6.71 -5.94 -16.92
N PRO A 78 -8.00 -6.01 -16.48
CA PRO A 78 -8.71 -5.07 -15.60
C PRO A 78 -8.51 -5.29 -14.09
N ALA A 79 -7.75 -6.32 -13.68
CA ALA A 79 -7.66 -6.75 -12.28
C ALA A 79 -7.23 -5.64 -11.30
N THR A 80 -6.31 -4.74 -11.67
CA THR A 80 -5.95 -3.57 -10.84
C THR A 80 -7.14 -2.61 -10.64
N SER A 81 -7.90 -2.31 -11.71
CA SER A 81 -9.11 -1.47 -11.61
C SER A 81 -10.19 -2.11 -10.74
N GLU A 82 -10.41 -3.41 -10.91
CA GLU A 82 -11.38 -4.18 -10.12
C GLU A 82 -10.97 -4.22 -8.64
N TYR A 83 -9.68 -4.42 -8.34
CA TYR A 83 -9.16 -4.38 -6.98
C TYR A 83 -9.48 -3.04 -6.30
N PHE A 84 -9.16 -1.92 -6.96
CA PHE A 84 -9.42 -0.59 -6.39
C PHE A 84 -10.92 -0.30 -6.26
N ALA A 85 -11.74 -0.73 -7.22
CA ALA A 85 -13.19 -0.58 -7.12
C ALA A 85 -13.76 -1.36 -5.91
N THR A 86 -13.34 -2.61 -5.72
CA THR A 86 -13.76 -3.46 -4.60
C THR A 86 -13.25 -2.91 -3.26
N SER A 87 -11.95 -2.61 -3.16
CA SER A 87 -11.35 -2.14 -1.91
C SER A 87 -11.86 -0.76 -1.47
N SER A 88 -12.16 0.13 -2.41
CA SER A 88 -12.66 1.48 -2.12
C SER A 88 -14.18 1.55 -1.92
N TYR A 89 -14.89 0.43 -1.97
CA TYR A 89 -16.36 0.40 -1.97
C TYR A 89 -16.97 1.22 -3.11
N GLY A 90 -16.31 1.22 -4.28
CA GLY A 90 -16.69 1.99 -5.47
C GLY A 90 -16.40 3.49 -5.40
N ARG A 91 -15.65 3.97 -4.39
CA ARG A 91 -15.29 5.38 -4.26
C ARG A 91 -14.17 5.81 -5.20
N LEU A 92 -13.38 4.86 -5.69
CA LEU A 92 -12.32 5.07 -6.66
C LEU A 92 -12.68 4.36 -7.96
N ASP A 93 -12.87 5.15 -9.02
CA ASP A 93 -12.97 4.71 -10.40
C ASP A 93 -11.59 4.86 -11.05
N TYR A 94 -10.79 3.81 -10.96
CA TYR A 94 -9.44 3.77 -11.51
C TYR A 94 -9.47 3.39 -12.99
N ARG A 95 -9.00 4.29 -13.86
CA ARG A 95 -9.00 4.13 -15.32
C ARG A 95 -7.58 4.16 -15.87
N ALA A 96 -7.11 3.02 -16.35
CA ALA A 96 -5.84 2.96 -17.07
C ALA A 96 -6.03 3.33 -18.54
N GLU A 97 -5.18 4.23 -19.04
CA GLU A 97 -5.12 4.62 -20.45
C GLU A 97 -3.77 4.18 -21.04
N PRO A 98 -3.72 3.06 -21.77
CA PRO A 98 -2.48 2.54 -22.33
C PRO A 98 -2.09 3.27 -23.62
N VAL A 99 -0.80 3.58 -23.74
CA VAL A 99 -0.17 3.97 -25.01
C VAL A 99 0.46 2.72 -25.62
N HIS A 100 -0.28 2.01 -26.48
CA HIS A 100 0.11 0.71 -27.05
C HIS A 100 1.26 0.82 -28.08
N ARG A 101 2.46 1.13 -27.58
CA ARG A 101 3.74 1.10 -28.30
C ARG A 101 4.87 0.86 -27.30
N TRP A 102 5.90 0.15 -27.73
CA TRP A 102 7.13 0.03 -26.97
C TRP A 102 8.00 1.28 -27.15
N LEU A 103 8.22 2.02 -26.07
CA LEU A 103 9.21 3.09 -26.02
C LEU A 103 10.59 2.47 -25.81
N ARG A 104 11.37 2.40 -26.89
CA ARG A 104 12.75 1.92 -26.82
C ARG A 104 13.62 2.94 -26.09
N MET A 105 14.13 2.54 -24.92
CA MET A 105 15.11 3.31 -24.16
C MET A 105 16.45 3.38 -24.92
N SER A 106 17.24 4.44 -24.68
CA SER A 106 18.43 4.71 -25.48
C SER A 106 19.65 3.84 -25.16
N GLN A 107 19.64 3.13 -24.02
CA GLN A 107 20.74 2.26 -23.57
C GLN A 107 20.22 0.88 -23.15
N PRO A 108 21.08 -0.16 -23.11
CA PRO A 108 20.75 -1.41 -22.43
C PRO A 108 20.34 -1.20 -20.97
N PHE A 109 19.50 -2.08 -20.44
CA PHE A 109 18.96 -1.99 -19.07
C PHE A 109 20.07 -1.80 -18.02
N GLU A 110 21.15 -2.56 -18.12
CA GLU A 110 22.26 -2.55 -17.16
C GLU A 110 22.99 -1.20 -17.13
N ALA A 111 22.99 -0.45 -18.24
CA ALA A 111 23.66 0.84 -18.33
C ALA A 111 22.91 1.97 -17.60
N TYR A 112 21.63 1.76 -17.26
CA TYR A 112 20.91 2.68 -16.38
C TYR A 112 21.29 2.48 -14.90
N GLY A 113 21.90 1.36 -14.51
CA GLY A 113 22.28 1.12 -13.12
C GLY A 113 21.07 0.97 -12.19
N ILE A 114 19.96 0.44 -12.69
CA ILE A 114 18.76 0.18 -11.89
C ILE A 114 19.02 -1.00 -10.95
N ASP A 115 18.98 -0.72 -9.65
CA ASP A 115 19.22 -1.68 -8.58
C ASP A 115 18.25 -1.41 -7.40
N ARG A 116 18.17 -2.34 -6.44
CA ARG A 116 17.41 -2.17 -5.20
C ARG A 116 17.97 -0.99 -4.41
N GLY A 117 17.09 -0.07 -4.05
CA GLY A 117 17.46 1.18 -3.35
C GLY A 117 18.03 2.26 -4.28
N ALA A 118 18.18 2.00 -5.58
CA ALA A 118 18.50 3.06 -6.54
C ALA A 118 17.37 4.09 -6.55
N GLY A 119 17.74 5.36 -6.33
CA GLY A 119 16.80 6.45 -6.19
C GLY A 119 16.71 7.36 -7.41
N TRP A 120 15.76 8.28 -7.33
CA TRP A 120 15.74 9.47 -8.16
C TRP A 120 16.45 10.59 -7.40
N HIS A 121 17.39 11.26 -8.05
CA HIS A 121 18.17 12.35 -7.45
C HIS A 121 18.22 13.54 -8.41
N PRO A 122 17.76 14.74 -8.05
CA PRO A 122 17.61 15.85 -9.01
C PRO A 122 18.92 16.22 -9.72
N ASP A 123 20.05 16.04 -9.04
CA ASP A 123 21.38 16.38 -9.54
C ASP A 123 22.08 15.22 -10.30
N ASP A 124 21.50 14.01 -10.31
CA ASP A 124 22.02 12.87 -11.05
C ASP A 124 21.37 12.79 -12.44
N PRO A 125 22.13 12.92 -13.54
CA PRO A 125 21.57 12.78 -14.88
C PRO A 125 21.35 11.32 -15.32
N GLN A 126 21.80 10.31 -14.56
CA GLN A 126 21.73 8.88 -14.91
C GLN A 126 20.56 8.17 -14.21
N GLY A 127 20.52 6.84 -14.24
CA GLY A 127 19.51 6.07 -13.51
C GLY A 127 18.07 6.40 -13.91
N TYR A 128 17.22 6.48 -12.89
CA TYR A 128 15.82 6.84 -13.04
C TYR A 128 15.63 8.23 -13.65
N ASN A 129 16.50 9.20 -13.37
CA ASN A 129 16.43 10.54 -13.96
C ASN A 129 16.61 10.51 -15.48
N ARG A 130 17.49 9.65 -16.00
CA ARG A 130 17.62 9.46 -17.45
C ARG A 130 16.39 8.80 -18.04
N LEU A 131 15.91 7.70 -17.43
CA LEU A 131 14.70 6.99 -17.87
C LEU A 131 13.49 7.94 -17.94
N LEU A 132 13.23 8.67 -16.87
CA LEU A 132 12.11 9.60 -16.77
C LEU A 132 12.19 10.71 -17.83
N ARG A 133 13.40 11.23 -18.11
CA ARG A 133 13.58 12.23 -19.18
C ARG A 133 13.37 11.66 -20.58
N GLU A 134 13.81 10.43 -20.84
CA GLU A 134 13.59 9.77 -22.14
C GLU A 134 12.11 9.45 -22.37
N ILE A 135 11.42 8.95 -21.34
CA ILE A 135 9.96 8.73 -21.36
C ILE A 135 9.23 10.06 -21.57
N ALA A 136 9.55 11.08 -20.77
CA ALA A 136 8.96 12.41 -20.90
C ALA A 136 9.12 12.99 -22.31
N ALA A 137 10.32 12.94 -22.89
CA ALA A 137 10.58 13.41 -24.25
C ALA A 137 9.81 12.61 -25.32
N ALA A 138 9.67 11.29 -25.13
CA ALA A 138 8.92 10.44 -26.04
C ALA A 138 7.40 10.69 -25.99
N LEU A 139 6.86 11.05 -24.83
CA LEU A 139 5.44 11.40 -24.66
C LEU A 139 5.15 12.82 -25.19
N ASP A 140 6.07 13.77 -24.96
CA ASP A 140 6.01 15.11 -25.54
C ASP A 140 6.02 15.09 -27.05
N GLY A 141 6.87 14.26 -27.66
CA GLY A 141 6.95 14.10 -29.10
C GLY A 141 5.64 13.61 -29.74
N GLU A 142 4.75 13.00 -28.95
CA GLU A 142 3.41 12.58 -29.38
C GLU A 142 2.31 13.61 -29.10
N GLY A 143 2.63 14.70 -28.40
CA GLY A 143 1.66 15.73 -28.03
C GLY A 143 0.65 15.25 -26.99
N LEU A 144 1.00 14.27 -26.14
CA LEU A 144 0.15 13.89 -25.01
C LEU A 144 0.10 15.02 -23.98
N ASP A 145 -1.09 15.33 -23.50
CA ASP A 145 -1.28 16.25 -22.38
C ASP A 145 -1.13 15.52 -21.05
N LEU A 146 0.05 15.62 -20.43
CA LEU A 146 0.31 14.92 -19.16
C LEU A 146 -0.50 15.49 -17.99
N SER A 147 -1.04 16.70 -18.11
CA SER A 147 -1.89 17.29 -17.08
C SER A 147 -3.26 16.63 -16.96
N ALA A 148 -3.65 15.82 -17.96
CA ALA A 148 -4.89 15.05 -17.95
C ALA A 148 -4.82 13.75 -17.11
N TYR A 149 -3.63 13.38 -16.61
CA TYR A 149 -3.39 12.14 -15.90
C TYR A 149 -2.99 12.40 -14.45
N ASP A 150 -3.55 11.61 -13.53
CA ASP A 150 -3.29 11.73 -12.09
C ASP A 150 -2.00 11.00 -11.68
N LEU A 151 -1.61 9.95 -12.42
CA LEU A 151 -0.41 9.15 -12.21
C LEU A 151 0.05 8.47 -13.51
N VAL A 152 1.28 7.95 -13.50
CA VAL A 152 1.87 7.22 -14.65
C VAL A 152 2.36 5.84 -14.22
N ASN A 153 1.91 4.81 -14.93
CA ASN A 153 2.45 3.46 -14.82
C ASN A 153 3.45 3.23 -15.95
N VAL A 154 4.67 2.83 -15.61
CA VAL A 154 5.70 2.42 -16.56
C VAL A 154 5.86 0.91 -16.48
N LEU A 155 5.35 0.20 -17.47
CA LEU A 155 5.45 -1.25 -17.58
C LEU A 155 6.66 -1.59 -18.45
N ALA A 156 7.77 -1.98 -17.81
CA ALA A 156 8.92 -2.49 -18.55
C ALA A 156 8.60 -3.86 -19.16
N THR A 157 9.27 -4.20 -20.26
CA THR A 157 9.18 -5.54 -20.84
C THR A 157 9.55 -6.61 -19.81
N ALA A 158 8.88 -7.76 -19.88
CA ALA A 158 8.99 -8.84 -18.90
C ALA A 158 10.41 -9.43 -18.77
N ASN A 159 11.28 -9.21 -19.77
CA ASN A 159 12.68 -9.64 -19.78
C ASN A 159 13.69 -8.53 -19.45
N ALA A 160 13.24 -7.36 -18.99
CA ALA A 160 14.12 -6.30 -18.49
C ALA A 160 14.36 -6.48 -16.99
N GLY A 161 15.62 -6.73 -16.62
CA GLY A 161 16.04 -6.98 -15.24
C GLY A 161 16.00 -8.44 -14.81
N PRO A 162 16.55 -8.77 -13.62
CA PRO A 162 16.47 -10.09 -13.03
C PRO A 162 15.00 -10.50 -12.76
N PRO A 163 14.67 -11.80 -12.72
CA PRO A 163 13.35 -12.27 -12.32
C PRO A 163 12.93 -11.68 -10.98
N ALA A 164 11.65 -11.31 -10.83
CA ALA A 164 11.18 -10.68 -9.59
C ALA A 164 11.37 -11.59 -8.36
N THR A 165 11.31 -12.91 -8.55
CA THR A 165 11.61 -13.92 -7.50
C THR A 165 13.06 -13.86 -7.00
N GLU A 166 14.00 -13.39 -7.82
CA GLU A 166 15.40 -13.22 -7.46
C GLU A 166 15.64 -11.86 -6.83
N LYS A 167 15.07 -10.80 -7.42
CA LYS A 167 15.27 -9.42 -6.97
C LYS A 167 14.06 -8.56 -7.32
N VAL A 168 13.47 -7.94 -6.32
CA VAL A 168 12.39 -6.97 -6.53
C VAL A 168 12.99 -5.62 -6.88
N LEU A 169 12.59 -5.10 -8.04
CA LEU A 169 13.04 -3.81 -8.56
C LEU A 169 11.91 -2.81 -8.75
N SER A 170 10.64 -3.25 -8.74
CA SER A 170 9.48 -2.36 -8.84
C SER A 170 9.56 -1.30 -7.75
N VAL A 171 9.21 -0.07 -8.15
CA VAL A 171 9.35 1.12 -7.30
C VAL A 171 8.44 2.23 -7.79
N SER A 172 8.03 3.09 -6.87
CA SER A 172 7.28 4.31 -7.16
C SER A 172 8.01 5.56 -6.69
N PHE A 173 7.85 6.62 -7.47
CA PHE A 173 8.35 7.95 -7.15
C PHE A 173 7.16 8.91 -6.95
N PRO A 174 6.55 8.91 -5.75
CA PRO A 174 5.33 9.66 -5.50
C PRO A 174 5.59 11.04 -4.89
N GLY A 175 4.55 11.87 -4.86
CA GLY A 175 4.52 13.08 -4.04
C GLY A 175 5.36 14.25 -4.57
N ARG A 176 5.95 14.13 -5.77
CA ARG A 176 6.89 15.12 -6.31
C ARG A 176 6.91 15.22 -7.84
N PRO A 177 7.28 16.38 -8.40
CA PRO A 177 7.70 16.52 -9.79
C PRO A 177 8.94 15.68 -10.10
N LEU A 178 8.96 14.96 -11.23
CA LEU A 178 10.10 14.12 -11.63
C LEU A 178 10.73 14.54 -12.96
N ALA A 179 9.91 14.94 -13.93
CA ALA A 179 10.37 15.46 -15.21
C ALA A 179 9.36 16.49 -15.75
N GLN A 180 9.86 17.52 -16.43
CA GLN A 180 9.02 18.52 -17.10
C GLN A 180 8.73 18.09 -18.53
N THR A 181 7.51 18.37 -18.98
CA THR A 181 7.09 18.22 -20.37
C THR A 181 6.51 19.53 -20.89
N SER A 182 6.25 19.60 -22.20
CA SER A 182 5.63 20.78 -22.83
C SER A 182 4.18 21.01 -22.39
N SER A 183 3.49 19.94 -21.96
CA SER A 183 2.08 19.93 -21.58
C SER A 183 1.84 19.78 -20.07
N GLY A 184 2.86 19.41 -19.29
CA GLY A 184 2.68 19.16 -17.87
C GLY A 184 3.95 18.72 -17.15
N THR A 185 3.78 18.08 -16.00
CA THR A 185 4.86 17.51 -15.21
C THR A 185 4.56 16.03 -15.03
N LEU A 186 5.58 15.20 -15.26
CA LEU A 186 5.53 13.79 -14.92
C LEU A 186 5.76 13.66 -13.41
N SER A 187 4.76 13.14 -12.69
CA SER A 187 4.73 12.93 -11.24
C SER A 187 3.99 11.63 -10.92
N ASN A 188 4.18 11.10 -9.70
CA ASN A 188 3.52 9.87 -9.24
C ASN A 188 3.72 8.71 -10.22
N VAL A 189 5.00 8.38 -10.46
CA VAL A 189 5.36 7.38 -11.47
C VAL A 189 5.77 6.08 -10.81
N SER A 190 5.07 5.01 -11.18
CA SER A 190 5.29 3.63 -10.74
C SER A 190 5.97 2.83 -11.86
N PHE A 191 7.13 2.25 -11.58
CA PHE A 191 7.83 1.36 -12.50
C PHE A 191 7.60 -0.10 -12.11
N ILE A 192 7.10 -0.90 -13.07
CA ILE A 192 6.97 -2.35 -12.91
C ILE A 192 8.01 -3.05 -13.78
N TRP A 193 8.95 -3.73 -13.12
CA TRP A 193 10.02 -4.47 -13.76
C TRP A 193 9.72 -5.96 -13.84
N SER A 194 10.35 -6.63 -14.81
CA SER A 194 10.34 -8.08 -14.96
C SER A 194 8.94 -8.73 -15.04
N ARG A 195 8.92 -10.06 -15.17
CA ARG A 195 7.70 -10.85 -14.99
C ARG A 195 7.45 -11.08 -13.50
N GLN A 196 6.22 -10.81 -13.06
CA GLN A 196 5.76 -11.09 -11.71
C GLN A 196 5.34 -12.56 -11.57
N PRO A 197 5.70 -13.25 -10.48
CA PRO A 197 5.32 -14.65 -10.27
C PRO A 197 3.85 -14.80 -9.81
N GLY A 198 3.30 -16.00 -9.95
CA GLY A 198 1.99 -16.37 -9.40
C GLY A 198 0.77 -15.92 -10.21
N GLU A 199 -0.41 -16.11 -9.61
CA GLU A 199 -1.72 -15.88 -10.26
C GLU A 199 -2.29 -14.47 -10.02
N SER A 200 -1.55 -13.59 -9.35
CA SER A 200 -2.00 -12.21 -9.07
C SER A 200 -0.91 -11.17 -9.38
N PRO A 201 -0.31 -11.19 -10.58
CA PRO A 201 0.77 -10.29 -10.96
C PRO A 201 0.37 -8.80 -10.90
N TYR A 202 -0.94 -8.50 -10.97
CA TYR A 202 -1.47 -7.14 -10.88
C TYR A 202 -1.28 -6.48 -9.50
N ARG A 203 -1.03 -7.25 -8.44
CA ARG A 203 -0.91 -6.74 -7.06
C ARG A 203 0.33 -5.89 -6.84
N VAL A 204 1.43 -6.15 -7.54
CA VAL A 204 2.59 -5.23 -7.50
C VAL A 204 2.18 -3.84 -7.98
N LEU A 205 1.32 -3.75 -9.00
CA LEU A 205 0.87 -2.44 -9.49
C LEU A 205 -0.07 -1.76 -8.48
N VAL A 206 -0.90 -2.53 -7.78
CA VAL A 206 -1.73 -2.02 -6.67
C VAL A 206 -0.83 -1.47 -5.55
N HIS A 207 0.20 -2.20 -5.14
CA HIS A 207 1.18 -1.79 -4.14
C HIS A 207 1.88 -0.49 -4.54
N GLU A 208 2.43 -0.45 -5.74
CA GLU A 208 3.15 0.71 -6.27
C GLU A 208 2.24 1.94 -6.41
N ASN A 209 1.00 1.77 -6.86
CA ASN A 209 0.03 2.87 -6.89
C ASN A 209 -0.46 3.26 -5.48
N GLY A 210 -0.39 2.37 -4.49
CA GLY A 210 -0.57 2.72 -3.08
C GLY A 210 0.39 3.82 -2.63
N HIS A 211 1.65 3.79 -3.08
CA HIS A 211 2.59 4.89 -2.86
C HIS A 211 2.21 6.17 -3.59
N ALA A 212 1.71 6.08 -4.84
CA ALA A 212 1.18 7.23 -5.57
C ALA A 212 0.01 7.90 -4.81
N PHE A 213 -0.73 7.13 -4.02
CA PHE A 213 -1.79 7.58 -3.11
C PHE A 213 -1.31 7.99 -1.71
N GLY A 214 0.00 7.92 -1.44
CA GLY A 214 0.62 8.38 -0.20
C GLY A 214 0.70 7.34 0.91
N LEU A 215 0.60 6.04 0.62
CA LEU A 215 0.78 4.96 1.59
C LEU A 215 2.25 4.54 1.71
N PRO A 216 2.75 4.26 2.92
CA PRO A 216 4.09 3.72 3.12
C PRO A 216 4.15 2.21 2.91
N ASP A 217 5.36 1.71 2.69
CA ASP A 217 5.69 0.29 2.87
C ASP A 217 5.60 -0.09 4.33
N LEU A 218 4.92 -1.21 4.57
CA LEU A 218 4.78 -1.77 5.90
C LEU A 218 5.90 -2.75 6.23
N TYR A 219 6.55 -3.37 5.23
CA TYR A 219 7.58 -4.39 5.45
C TYR A 219 8.91 -3.81 5.98
N TRP A 220 9.80 -4.69 6.44
CA TRP A 220 11.14 -4.35 6.92
C TRP A 220 12.18 -4.30 5.78
N THR A 221 12.92 -3.20 5.66
CA THR A 221 14.05 -3.05 4.72
C THR A 221 15.43 -3.22 5.38
N GLY A 222 15.48 -3.40 6.70
CA GLY A 222 16.74 -3.56 7.44
C GLY A 222 17.47 -4.86 7.10
N GLN A 223 18.76 -4.92 7.45
CA GLN A 223 19.65 -6.06 7.17
C GLN A 223 19.59 -7.15 8.27
N ASP A 224 18.97 -6.83 9.40
CA ASP A 224 18.70 -7.71 10.52
C ASP A 224 17.37 -8.46 10.37
N SER A 225 17.10 -9.36 11.31
CA SER A 225 15.85 -10.13 11.31
C SER A 225 14.65 -9.19 11.40
N ALA A 226 13.77 -9.26 10.40
CA ALA A 226 12.52 -8.53 10.42
C ALA A 226 11.68 -8.93 11.65
N PRO A 227 11.09 -7.96 12.38
CA PRO A 227 10.09 -8.27 13.40
C PRO A 227 8.78 -8.75 12.76
N LEU A 228 7.81 -9.19 13.58
CA LEU A 228 6.44 -9.35 13.13
C LEU A 228 5.82 -7.96 12.88
N LEU A 229 5.26 -7.77 11.68
CA LEU A 229 4.76 -6.49 11.18
C LEU A 229 3.27 -6.59 10.84
N ALA A 230 2.81 -6.05 9.71
CA ALA A 230 1.41 -6.15 9.32
C ALA A 230 1.05 -7.54 8.77
N GLY A 231 2.03 -8.29 8.27
CA GLY A 231 1.80 -9.59 7.61
C GLY A 231 0.95 -9.46 6.35
N HIS A 232 0.40 -10.59 5.87
CA HIS A 232 -0.39 -10.62 4.65
C HIS A 232 -1.70 -9.78 4.71
N TRP A 233 -2.01 -9.08 5.80
CA TRP A 233 -3.25 -8.34 5.98
C TRP A 233 -3.35 -7.03 5.20
N ASP A 234 -2.26 -6.57 4.58
CA ASP A 234 -2.23 -5.36 3.73
C ASP A 234 -1.30 -5.56 2.52
N VAL A 235 -1.72 -5.06 1.36
CA VAL A 235 -0.93 -5.12 0.11
C VAL A 235 0.35 -4.27 0.20
N MET A 236 0.41 -3.27 1.09
CA MET A 236 1.61 -2.47 1.36
C MET A 236 2.66 -3.20 2.21
N GLU A 237 2.31 -4.30 2.87
CA GLU A 237 3.29 -5.23 3.46
C GLU A 237 3.72 -6.26 2.42
N GLN A 238 2.73 -6.85 1.75
CA GLN A 238 2.93 -8.02 0.94
C GLN A 238 2.02 -8.01 -0.28
N ASP A 239 2.62 -7.95 -1.46
CA ASP A 239 1.95 -7.92 -2.76
C ASP A 239 1.95 -9.29 -3.47
N TRP A 240 2.62 -10.29 -2.90
CA TRP A 240 2.59 -11.68 -3.35
C TRP A 240 1.94 -12.62 -2.32
N GLY A 241 1.77 -13.90 -2.64
CA GLY A 241 1.06 -14.87 -1.80
C GLY A 241 -0.47 -14.70 -1.82
N PRO A 242 -1.20 -15.08 -0.76
CA PRO A 242 -2.65 -14.95 -0.66
C PRO A 242 -3.13 -13.54 -0.96
N THR A 243 -4.29 -13.42 -1.61
CA THR A 243 -4.91 -12.12 -1.86
C THR A 243 -5.28 -11.45 -0.54
N ASN A 244 -5.12 -10.13 -0.48
CA ASN A 244 -5.41 -9.31 0.67
C ASN A 244 -6.07 -8.00 0.27
N ASP A 245 -6.96 -7.52 1.13
CA ASP A 245 -7.47 -6.15 1.08
C ASP A 245 -6.51 -5.20 1.82
N PHE A 246 -6.69 -3.89 1.64
CA PHE A 246 -6.05 -2.88 2.50
C PHE A 246 -6.64 -2.92 3.92
N LEU A 247 -5.82 -2.62 4.92
CA LEU A 247 -6.26 -2.37 6.30
C LEU A 247 -7.25 -1.20 6.33
N ALA A 248 -8.24 -1.26 7.22
CA ALA A 248 -9.20 -0.19 7.47
C ALA A 248 -8.53 1.15 7.79
N TRP A 249 -7.36 1.12 8.43
CA TRP A 249 -6.56 2.33 8.66
C TRP A 249 -6.14 3.01 7.35
N HIS A 250 -5.61 2.23 6.40
CA HIS A 250 -5.28 2.74 5.06
C HIS A 250 -6.53 3.16 4.30
N LYS A 251 -7.61 2.38 4.34
CA LYS A 251 -8.90 2.77 3.74
C LYS A 251 -9.44 4.08 4.32
N TRP A 252 -9.25 4.34 5.62
CA TRP A 252 -9.61 5.61 6.23
C TRP A 252 -8.75 6.75 5.70
N LYS A 253 -7.41 6.59 5.70
CA LYS A 253 -6.47 7.57 5.16
C LYS A 253 -6.76 7.94 3.70
N LEU A 254 -7.15 6.97 2.89
CA LEU A 254 -7.49 7.16 1.48
C LEU A 254 -8.90 7.75 1.26
N GLY A 255 -9.68 7.98 2.32
CA GLY A 255 -11.03 8.52 2.23
C GLY A 255 -12.08 7.51 1.75
N TRP A 256 -11.80 6.21 1.89
CA TRP A 256 -12.69 5.14 1.46
C TRP A 256 -13.71 4.74 2.53
N LEU A 257 -13.42 5.01 3.81
CA LEU A 257 -14.39 4.87 4.90
C LEU A 257 -15.20 6.16 5.07
N LEU A 258 -16.52 6.02 5.22
CA LEU A 258 -17.39 7.14 5.56
C LEU A 258 -17.09 7.64 6.98
N PRO A 259 -17.38 8.92 7.30
CA PRO A 259 -17.15 9.47 8.63
C PRO A 259 -17.82 8.69 9.78
N HIS A 260 -18.97 8.04 9.52
CA HIS A 260 -19.66 7.22 10.54
C HIS A 260 -19.19 5.76 10.60
N GLU A 261 -18.31 5.35 9.69
CA GLU A 261 -17.70 4.01 9.67
C GLU A 261 -16.39 3.97 10.46
N VAL A 262 -15.97 5.12 10.98
CA VAL A 262 -14.80 5.28 11.84
C VAL A 262 -15.23 5.90 13.16
N VAL A 263 -14.87 5.27 14.28
CA VAL A 263 -15.04 5.85 15.61
C VAL A 263 -13.67 6.17 16.17
N CYS A 264 -13.41 7.47 16.36
CA CYS A 264 -12.36 7.94 17.24
C CYS A 264 -12.78 7.72 18.68
N VAL A 265 -12.24 6.70 19.32
CA VAL A 265 -12.52 6.46 20.75
C VAL A 265 -11.69 7.46 21.55
N PRO A 266 -12.33 8.38 22.30
CA PRO A 266 -11.64 9.47 22.96
C PRO A 266 -10.64 8.96 24.01
N GLY A 267 -9.62 9.78 24.28
CA GLY A 267 -8.74 9.58 25.42
C GLY A 267 -9.49 9.78 26.75
N GLY A 268 -9.02 9.13 27.81
CA GLY A 268 -9.61 9.19 29.15
C GLY A 268 -10.22 7.88 29.60
N ALA A 269 -10.36 7.70 30.92
CA ALA A 269 -10.89 6.48 31.51
C ALA A 269 -12.37 6.29 31.14
N GLY A 270 -12.76 5.08 30.78
CA GLY A 270 -14.13 4.76 30.38
C GLY A 270 -14.27 3.40 29.69
N VAL A 271 -15.51 3.01 29.47
CA VAL A 271 -15.88 1.76 28.78
C VAL A 271 -16.85 2.10 27.67
N SER A 272 -16.65 1.50 26.48
CA SER A 272 -17.54 1.65 25.33
C SER A 272 -17.64 0.36 24.54
N ASP A 273 -18.85 0.08 24.04
CA ASP A 273 -19.16 -1.13 23.28
C ASP A 273 -19.46 -0.74 21.83
N HIS A 274 -18.89 -1.48 20.87
CA HIS A 274 -18.97 -1.19 19.44
C HIS A 274 -19.27 -2.46 18.64
N LEU A 275 -20.17 -2.36 17.67
CA LEU A 275 -20.43 -3.44 16.71
C LEU A 275 -19.69 -3.14 15.42
N LEU A 276 -18.62 -3.89 15.15
CA LEU A 276 -17.79 -3.74 13.96
C LEU A 276 -18.25 -4.69 12.85
N ARG A 277 -18.43 -4.18 11.64
CA ARG A 277 -18.63 -4.98 10.43
C ARG A 277 -17.27 -5.35 9.82
N PRO A 278 -17.16 -6.49 9.12
CA PRO A 278 -15.96 -6.81 8.36
C PRO A 278 -15.59 -5.69 7.38
N VAL A 279 -14.29 -5.45 7.24
CA VAL A 279 -13.76 -4.50 6.25
C VAL A 279 -14.11 -4.93 4.83
N SER A 280 -14.15 -6.23 4.58
CA SER A 280 -14.51 -6.80 3.28
C SER A 280 -16.00 -6.69 2.92
N ASP A 281 -16.86 -6.30 3.86
CA ASP A 281 -18.30 -6.14 3.61
C ASP A 281 -18.59 -4.79 2.92
N PRO A 282 -19.25 -4.76 1.74
CA PRO A 282 -19.60 -3.51 1.08
C PRO A 282 -20.75 -2.75 1.76
N ALA A 283 -21.47 -3.34 2.70
CA ALA A 283 -22.53 -2.66 3.43
C ALA A 283 -21.97 -1.59 4.38
N THR A 284 -22.72 -0.49 4.52
CA THR A 284 -22.39 0.60 5.44
C THR A 284 -22.45 0.15 6.89
N GLY A 285 -21.51 0.60 7.70
CA GLY A 285 -21.50 0.40 9.15
C GLY A 285 -20.11 0.61 9.74
N LEU A 286 -20.02 0.62 11.06
CA LEU A 286 -18.74 0.83 11.74
C LEU A 286 -17.72 -0.25 11.33
N LYS A 287 -16.57 0.15 10.79
CA LYS A 287 -15.49 -0.74 10.29
C LYS A 287 -14.17 -0.55 11.03
N LEU A 288 -13.94 0.64 11.59
CA LEU A 288 -12.69 0.99 12.28
C LEU A 288 -12.96 1.66 13.62
N LEU A 289 -12.35 1.15 14.69
CA LEU A 289 -12.08 1.94 15.89
C LEU A 289 -10.64 2.42 15.82
N ALA A 290 -10.45 3.72 15.99
CA ALA A 290 -9.14 4.35 16.06
C ALA A 290 -8.90 4.91 17.46
N LEU A 291 -7.88 4.38 18.12
CA LEU A 291 -7.58 4.57 19.53
C LEU A 291 -6.23 5.26 19.66
N ARG A 292 -6.23 6.59 19.80
CA ARG A 292 -4.96 7.32 20.00
C ARG A 292 -4.27 6.84 21.29
N THR A 293 -2.99 6.48 21.21
CA THR A 293 -2.19 5.99 22.34
C THR A 293 -1.00 6.89 22.66
N GLY A 294 -0.54 7.69 21.69
CA GLY A 294 0.54 8.66 21.89
C GLY A 294 0.53 9.78 20.85
N ASP A 295 1.60 10.57 20.79
CA ASP A 295 1.71 11.74 19.89
C ASP A 295 1.80 11.35 18.42
N SER A 296 2.35 10.18 18.07
CA SER A 296 2.36 9.62 16.72
C SER A 296 1.68 8.26 16.62
N GLU A 297 1.21 7.73 17.75
CA GLU A 297 0.77 6.34 17.87
C GLU A 297 -0.75 6.21 18.04
N ALA A 298 -1.31 5.20 17.39
CA ALA A 298 -2.68 4.76 17.58
C ALA A 298 -2.79 3.25 17.49
N ILE A 299 -3.87 2.72 18.07
CA ILE A 299 -4.32 1.34 17.85
C ILE A 299 -5.54 1.37 16.91
N ALA A 300 -5.47 0.59 15.85
CA ALA A 300 -6.56 0.33 14.94
C ALA A 300 -7.22 -1.01 15.31
N VAL A 301 -8.55 -1.03 15.38
CA VAL A 301 -9.35 -2.24 15.60
C VAL A 301 -10.33 -2.39 14.46
N GLU A 302 -10.22 -3.49 13.74
CA GLU A 302 -11.05 -3.82 12.58
C GLU A 302 -11.52 -5.28 12.65
N VAL A 303 -12.48 -5.65 11.80
CA VAL A 303 -12.89 -7.05 11.65
C VAL A 303 -12.45 -7.57 10.30
N ARG A 304 -11.77 -8.73 10.31
CA ARG A 304 -11.38 -9.47 9.11
C ARG A 304 -12.18 -10.74 8.99
N ALA A 305 -12.80 -10.92 7.83
CA ALA A 305 -13.56 -12.09 7.45
C ALA A 305 -13.37 -12.34 5.96
N ARG A 306 -13.69 -13.55 5.51
CA ARG A 306 -13.55 -13.90 4.09
C ARG A 306 -14.33 -12.94 3.21
N GLY A 307 -13.66 -12.41 2.20
CA GLY A 307 -14.22 -11.49 1.22
C GLY A 307 -13.64 -11.71 -0.16
N GLU A 308 -14.00 -10.82 -1.08
CA GLU A 308 -13.55 -10.90 -2.47
C GLU A 308 -12.02 -10.76 -2.60
N LEU A 309 -11.44 -9.80 -1.86
CA LEU A 309 -10.00 -9.57 -1.77
C LEU A 309 -9.35 -10.40 -0.65
N ASP A 310 -10.01 -10.54 0.48
CA ASP A 310 -9.57 -11.37 1.61
C ASP A 310 -10.04 -12.83 1.49
N ARG A 311 -9.53 -13.56 0.49
CA ARG A 311 -9.99 -14.94 0.22
C ARG A 311 -9.49 -15.95 1.26
N VAL A 312 -8.35 -15.67 1.87
CA VAL A 312 -7.65 -16.57 2.79
C VAL A 312 -7.70 -15.98 4.20
N VAL A 313 -8.90 -15.96 4.79
CA VAL A 313 -9.09 -15.70 6.22
C VAL A 313 -9.53 -17.00 6.87
N CYS A 314 -8.59 -17.65 7.57
CA CYS A 314 -8.84 -18.92 8.24
C CYS A 314 -9.45 -18.75 9.63
N ARG A 315 -9.14 -17.63 10.28
CA ARG A 315 -9.65 -17.25 11.59
C ARG A 315 -10.32 -15.87 11.49
N PRO A 316 -11.57 -15.81 11.03
CA PRO A 316 -12.32 -14.56 11.03
C PRO A 316 -12.44 -14.00 12.44
N GLY A 317 -12.21 -12.71 12.62
CA GLY A 317 -12.15 -12.11 13.94
C GLY A 317 -11.76 -10.64 13.91
N VAL A 318 -11.41 -10.13 15.08
CA VAL A 318 -10.99 -8.74 15.31
C VAL A 318 -9.48 -8.64 15.12
N LEU A 319 -9.04 -7.98 14.05
CA LEU A 319 -7.62 -7.68 13.85
C LEU A 319 -7.29 -6.37 14.59
N ILE A 320 -6.23 -6.41 15.39
CA ILE A 320 -5.74 -5.25 16.14
C ILE A 320 -4.36 -4.92 15.59
N SER A 321 -4.12 -3.64 15.31
CA SER A 321 -2.83 -3.18 14.79
C SER A 321 -2.37 -1.93 15.51
N ARG A 322 -1.09 -1.88 15.86
CA ARG A 322 -0.40 -0.64 16.23
C ARG A 322 -0.03 0.12 14.97
N VAL A 323 -0.24 1.43 15.01
CA VAL A 323 0.09 2.36 13.95
C VAL A 323 0.96 3.46 14.54
N ASP A 324 2.14 3.69 13.96
CA ASP A 324 3.03 4.77 14.37
C ASP A 324 3.43 5.63 13.15
N ALA A 325 2.93 6.87 13.12
CA ALA A 325 3.22 7.81 12.03
C ALA A 325 4.65 8.36 12.06
N ALA A 326 5.39 8.19 13.16
CA ALA A 326 6.78 8.59 13.27
C ALA A 326 7.75 7.50 12.77
N VAL A 327 7.28 6.26 12.62
CA VAL A 327 8.08 5.18 12.03
C VAL A 327 8.12 5.36 10.50
N PRO A 328 9.31 5.42 9.89
CA PRO A 328 9.42 5.59 8.45
C PRO A 328 8.88 4.41 7.64
N THR A 329 8.50 4.67 6.40
CA THR A 329 8.27 3.65 5.36
C THR A 329 9.42 2.64 5.31
N GLY A 330 9.11 1.35 5.21
CA GLY A 330 10.11 0.28 5.20
C GLY A 330 10.67 -0.10 6.59
N GLN A 331 10.14 0.48 7.68
CA GLN A 331 10.56 0.17 9.06
C GLN A 331 9.42 -0.38 9.93
N GLY A 332 8.31 -0.80 9.34
CA GLY A 332 7.18 -1.35 10.08
C GLY A 332 6.31 -0.33 10.82
N PRO A 333 5.77 0.71 10.13
CA PRO A 333 4.88 1.70 10.75
C PRO A 333 3.52 1.13 11.15
N VAL A 334 3.18 -0.08 10.70
CA VAL A 334 2.02 -0.84 11.17
C VAL A 334 2.47 -2.21 11.63
N ARG A 335 1.97 -2.63 12.79
CA ARG A 335 2.26 -3.95 13.38
C ARG A 335 0.99 -4.60 13.87
N VAL A 336 0.71 -5.81 13.43
CA VAL A 336 -0.44 -6.60 13.89
C VAL A 336 -0.13 -7.23 15.24
N GLU A 337 -1.10 -7.15 16.14
CA GLU A 337 -1.10 -7.88 17.41
C GLU A 337 -1.61 -9.29 17.17
N ASP A 338 -0.76 -10.28 17.46
CA ASP A 338 -1.07 -11.68 17.24
C ASP A 338 -1.80 -12.29 18.44
N ALA A 339 -3.06 -12.69 18.24
CA ALA A 339 -3.85 -13.41 19.25
C ALA A 339 -3.37 -14.86 19.47
N THR A 340 -2.56 -15.40 18.56
CA THR A 340 -2.08 -16.79 18.59
C THR A 340 -0.55 -16.90 18.46
N PRO A 341 0.24 -16.26 19.35
CA PRO A 341 1.70 -16.26 19.23
C PRO A 341 2.30 -17.67 19.17
N GLY A 342 3.20 -17.91 18.22
CA GLY A 342 3.83 -19.20 17.98
C GLY A 342 2.94 -20.23 17.27
N SER A 343 1.76 -19.83 16.79
CA SER A 343 0.93 -20.67 15.91
C SER A 343 1.65 -20.93 14.58
N PRO A 344 1.49 -22.12 13.97
CA PRO A 344 1.92 -22.33 12.60
C PRO A 344 1.10 -21.53 11.58
N GLY A 345 0.04 -20.85 12.02
CA GLY A 345 -0.94 -20.23 11.14
C GLY A 345 -1.75 -21.25 10.38
N CYS A 346 -2.39 -20.79 9.32
CA CYS A 346 -3.32 -21.58 8.51
C CYS A 346 -2.87 -21.81 7.07
N GLN A 347 -1.69 -21.33 6.69
CA GLN A 347 -1.17 -21.61 5.35
C GLN A 347 -0.79 -23.08 5.23
N ALA A 348 -1.52 -23.81 4.38
CA ALA A 348 -1.33 -25.24 4.17
C ALA A 348 0.00 -25.59 3.47
N LEU A 349 0.57 -24.66 2.71
CA LEU A 349 1.88 -24.77 2.07
C LEU A 349 2.75 -23.60 2.53
N PRO A 350 4.01 -23.85 2.94
CA PRO A 350 4.93 -22.77 3.26
C PRO A 350 5.11 -21.86 2.04
N ASP A 351 4.63 -20.63 2.15
CA ASP A 351 4.95 -19.56 1.22
C ASP A 351 6.04 -18.69 1.87
N PRO A 352 7.26 -18.63 1.31
CA PRO A 352 8.35 -17.84 1.91
C PRO A 352 8.06 -16.34 1.95
N GLN A 353 7.00 -15.88 1.30
CA GLN A 353 6.60 -14.49 1.25
C GLN A 353 5.56 -14.16 2.32
N VAL A 354 4.84 -15.17 2.85
CA VAL A 354 3.83 -14.97 3.89
C VAL A 354 4.43 -15.22 5.27
N THR A 355 4.22 -14.27 6.18
CA THR A 355 4.41 -14.51 7.62
C THR A 355 3.28 -15.41 8.12
N ALA A 356 3.49 -16.73 8.02
CA ALA A 356 2.47 -17.74 8.32
C ALA A 356 1.85 -17.57 9.72
N GLU A 357 2.68 -17.27 10.73
CA GLU A 357 2.24 -17.02 12.12
C GLU A 357 1.17 -15.92 12.22
N LEU A 358 1.19 -14.91 11.35
CA LEU A 358 0.18 -13.84 11.38
C LEU A 358 -1.12 -14.20 10.64
N THR A 359 -1.23 -15.38 10.02
CA THR A 359 -2.41 -15.74 9.22
C THR A 359 -3.67 -16.02 10.04
N ASP A 360 -3.51 -16.29 11.34
CA ASP A 360 -4.56 -16.48 12.34
C ASP A 360 -4.51 -15.44 13.48
N ALA A 361 -3.84 -14.31 13.25
CA ALA A 361 -3.74 -13.20 14.20
C ALA A 361 -5.08 -12.63 14.77
N PRO A 362 -6.23 -12.60 14.07
CA PRO A 362 -7.43 -11.91 14.56
C PRO A 362 -8.03 -12.55 15.82
N PHE A 363 -8.30 -11.75 16.85
CA PHE A 363 -8.93 -12.15 18.12
C PHE A 363 -10.38 -12.62 17.92
N VAL A 364 -10.81 -13.65 18.66
CA VAL A 364 -12.17 -14.23 18.59
C VAL A 364 -12.94 -14.04 19.91
N PRO A 365 -14.27 -14.27 19.96
CA PRO A 365 -15.06 -14.05 21.18
C PRO A 365 -14.49 -14.75 22.42
N GLY A 366 -14.40 -13.99 23.51
CA GLY A 366 -13.79 -14.40 24.77
C GLY A 366 -12.31 -14.02 24.92
N GLU A 367 -11.66 -13.58 23.85
CA GLU A 367 -10.27 -13.14 23.89
C GLU A 367 -10.14 -11.64 24.13
N THR A 368 -8.95 -11.23 24.57
CA THR A 368 -8.68 -9.87 25.02
C THR A 368 -7.27 -9.46 24.67
N PHE A 369 -7.15 -8.28 24.06
CA PHE A 369 -5.90 -7.54 23.94
C PHE A 369 -5.79 -6.52 25.07
N THR A 370 -4.62 -6.42 25.70
CA THR A 370 -4.34 -5.44 26.78
C THR A 370 -3.01 -4.76 26.51
N ASP A 371 -3.02 -3.44 26.59
CA ASP A 371 -1.86 -2.58 26.53
C ASP A 371 -1.80 -1.76 27.82
N GLU A 372 -0.88 -2.13 28.71
CA GLU A 372 -0.72 -1.46 30.01
C GLU A 372 -0.10 -0.06 29.87
N ASP A 373 0.79 0.13 28.88
CA ASP A 373 1.45 1.40 28.64
C ASP A 373 0.45 2.44 28.10
N ALA A 374 -0.42 2.02 27.19
CA ALA A 374 -1.53 2.82 26.67
C ALA A 374 -2.77 2.84 27.60
N ARG A 375 -2.75 2.06 28.69
CA ARG A 375 -3.86 1.86 29.65
C ARG A 375 -5.18 1.54 28.94
N LEU A 376 -5.11 0.56 28.04
CA LEU A 376 -6.17 0.20 27.11
C LEU A 376 -6.40 -1.31 27.11
N ARG A 377 -7.66 -1.72 26.97
CA ARG A 377 -8.08 -3.09 26.73
C ARG A 377 -9.13 -3.15 25.64
N VAL A 378 -9.03 -4.16 24.79
CA VAL A 378 -10.02 -4.49 23.75
C VAL A 378 -10.48 -5.94 23.96
N GLU A 379 -11.75 -6.13 24.26
CA GLU A 379 -12.37 -7.43 24.51
C GLU A 379 -13.31 -7.80 23.35
N VAL A 380 -13.17 -8.99 22.79
CA VAL A 380 -14.11 -9.49 21.77
C VAL A 380 -15.25 -10.20 22.49
N LEU A 381 -16.43 -9.60 22.50
CA LEU A 381 -17.58 -10.09 23.28
C LEU A 381 -18.39 -11.16 22.53
N ALA A 382 -18.62 -10.95 21.24
CA ALA A 382 -19.45 -11.84 20.44
C ALA A 382 -19.12 -11.73 18.94
N ALA A 383 -19.43 -12.79 18.21
CA ALA A 383 -19.44 -12.81 16.75
C ALA A 383 -20.88 -13.09 16.27
N HIS A 384 -21.30 -12.42 15.20
CA HIS A 384 -22.64 -12.52 14.64
C HIS A 384 -22.63 -13.28 13.30
N PRO A 385 -23.78 -13.85 12.87
CA PRO A 385 -23.85 -14.63 11.63
C PRO A 385 -23.48 -13.86 10.35
N ASP A 386 -23.59 -12.53 10.36
CA ASP A 386 -23.20 -11.66 9.23
C ASP A 386 -21.70 -11.31 9.24
N GLY A 387 -20.92 -11.91 10.15
CA GLY A 387 -19.50 -11.65 10.31
C GLY A 387 -19.18 -10.44 11.18
N SER A 388 -20.17 -9.66 11.63
CA SER A 388 -19.93 -8.56 12.55
C SER A 388 -19.50 -9.06 13.93
N HIS A 389 -18.68 -8.27 14.64
CA HIS A 389 -18.18 -8.59 15.96
C HIS A 389 -18.52 -7.47 16.96
N GLN A 390 -19.01 -7.88 18.13
CA GLN A 390 -19.21 -6.98 19.25
C GLN A 390 -17.90 -6.89 20.04
N VAL A 391 -17.39 -5.67 20.19
CA VAL A 391 -16.13 -5.37 20.89
C VAL A 391 -16.38 -4.40 22.02
N ARG A 392 -15.70 -4.58 23.15
CA ARG A 392 -15.64 -3.63 24.25
C ARG A 392 -14.25 -3.03 24.36
N VAL A 393 -14.20 -1.71 24.42
CA VAL A 393 -12.99 -0.95 24.68
C VAL A 393 -13.06 -0.38 26.08
N THR A 394 -12.02 -0.65 26.88
CA THR A 394 -11.85 -0.09 28.23
C THR A 394 -10.55 0.70 28.28
N ARG A 395 -10.59 1.94 28.77
CA ARG A 395 -9.43 2.76 29.10
C ARG A 395 -9.43 3.05 30.61
N TRP A 396 -8.27 3.02 31.28
CA TRP A 396 -8.15 3.36 32.70
C TRP A 396 -7.22 4.53 32.95
#